data_AF-A0A7C4H6L7-F1
#
_entry.id   AF-A0A7C4H6L7-F1
#
_cell.length_a   1.000
_cell.length_b   1.000
_cell.length_c   1.000
_cell.angle_alpha   90.00
_cell.angle_beta   90.00
_cell.angle_gamma   90.00
#
_symmetry.space_group_name_H-M   'P 1'
#
loop_
_entity.id
_entity.type
_entity.pdbx_description
1 polymer ?
#
loop_
_entity_poly.entity_id
_entity_poly.type
_entity_poly.pdbx_seq_one_letter_code
_entity_poly.pdbx_strand_id
1 'polypeptide(L)'
;MVAGSLKGLLEYVDEAVYGVHDHLAEKLGYTYHERLFSYRLSNDVIVNQVEKIIEKLRKAPYTRRAQAITWQPWRDLETEHPPCLQRMWFRVIDNKLVLHVHMRSNDALKAAYMNMYAFTELQKYIANQLGISVGRYIHVADSYHVYERDWKWFNTSVEQIKSGESRKRWRTTQEYIDMIKKPENKKIFIFGHDSL
;
A
#
# COMPACT_ATOMS: atom_id res chain seq x y z
N MET A 1 9.56 0.39 -11.57
CA MET A 1 8.21 -0.19 -11.69
C MET A 1 7.34 0.81 -12.44
N VAL A 2 6.87 0.50 -13.64
CA VAL A 2 5.99 1.41 -14.40
C VAL A 2 4.55 1.10 -14.02
N ALA A 3 3.95 2.00 -13.24
CA ALA A 3 2.51 2.06 -13.04
C ALA A 3 1.83 2.26 -14.39
N GLY A 4 1.09 1.25 -14.86
CA GLY A 4 0.40 1.34 -16.15
C GLY A 4 -0.30 0.07 -16.59
N SER A 5 0.07 -1.08 -16.02
CA SER A 5 -0.65 -2.34 -16.22
C SER A 5 -1.26 -2.84 -14.91
N LEU A 6 -2.40 -3.50 -15.03
CA LEU A 6 -3.06 -4.16 -13.92
C LEU A 6 -2.18 -5.23 -13.27
N LYS A 7 -1.41 -5.98 -14.07
CA LYS A 7 -0.45 -6.96 -13.57
C LYS A 7 0.59 -6.31 -12.64
N GLY A 8 1.18 -5.19 -13.06
CA GLY A 8 2.14 -4.46 -12.23
C GLY A 8 1.54 -3.91 -10.94
N LEU A 9 0.26 -3.53 -10.94
CA LEU A 9 -0.44 -3.13 -9.71
C LEU A 9 -0.59 -4.32 -8.75
N LEU A 10 -0.99 -5.50 -9.25
CA LEU A 10 -1.16 -6.69 -8.42
C LEU A 10 0.18 -7.18 -7.86
N GLU A 11 1.24 -7.20 -8.68
CA GLU A 11 2.60 -7.50 -8.21
C GLU A 11 3.04 -6.54 -7.09
N TYR A 12 2.67 -5.26 -7.20
CA TYR A 12 2.98 -4.26 -6.16
C TYR A 12 2.18 -4.50 -4.87
N VAL A 13 0.93 -4.96 -4.97
CA VAL A 13 0.14 -5.39 -3.80
C VAL A 13 0.80 -6.60 -3.13
N ASP A 14 1.17 -7.59 -3.92
CA ASP A 14 1.80 -8.81 -3.40
C ASP A 14 3.15 -8.51 -2.74
N GLU A 15 3.91 -7.55 -3.29
CA GLU A 15 5.13 -7.04 -2.66
C GLU A 15 4.84 -6.41 -1.30
N ALA A 16 3.82 -5.55 -1.21
CA ALA A 16 3.51 -4.82 0.03
C ALA A 16 2.83 -5.68 1.11
N VAL A 17 2.04 -6.68 0.71
CA VAL A 17 1.21 -7.49 1.61
C VAL A 17 1.86 -8.84 1.95
N TYR A 18 2.55 -9.47 1.01
CA TYR A 18 3.10 -10.82 1.16
C TYR A 18 4.63 -10.90 1.00
N GLY A 19 5.29 -9.80 0.64
CA GLY A 19 6.76 -9.75 0.61
C GLY A 19 7.38 -10.56 -0.51
N VAL A 20 6.69 -10.74 -1.65
CA VAL A 20 7.18 -11.56 -2.78
C VAL A 20 8.56 -11.11 -3.32
N HIS A 21 8.94 -9.85 -3.05
CA HIS A 21 10.24 -9.29 -3.42
C HIS A 21 11.15 -8.94 -2.23
N ASP A 22 10.89 -9.43 -1.02
CA ASP A 22 11.74 -9.10 0.15
C ASP A 22 13.19 -9.57 -0.02
N HIS A 23 13.43 -10.62 -0.80
CA HIS A 23 14.77 -11.06 -1.19
C HIS A 23 15.55 -10.00 -2.00
N LEU A 24 14.87 -8.97 -2.52
CA LEU A 24 15.47 -7.84 -3.23
C LEU A 24 15.64 -6.61 -2.33
N ALA A 25 15.21 -6.63 -1.06
CA ALA A 25 15.22 -5.45 -0.20
C ALA A 25 16.62 -4.84 -0.02
N GLU A 26 17.66 -5.67 0.06
CA GLU A 26 19.05 -5.19 0.14
C GLU A 26 19.47 -4.47 -1.14
N LYS A 27 19.05 -4.97 -2.30
CA LYS A 27 19.35 -4.38 -3.61
C LYS A 27 18.53 -3.12 -3.90
N LEU A 28 17.27 -3.10 -3.47
CA LEU A 28 16.33 -1.99 -3.68
C LEU A 28 16.44 -0.90 -2.60
N GLY A 29 17.24 -1.12 -1.58
CA GLY A 29 17.36 -0.24 -0.42
C GLY A 29 16.32 -0.55 0.66
N TYR A 30 15.08 -0.91 0.33
CA TYR A 30 14.07 -1.49 1.23
C TYR A 30 12.86 -2.00 0.45
N THR A 31 12.02 -2.82 1.08
CA THR A 31 10.61 -3.03 0.68
C THR A 31 9.70 -2.60 1.83
N TYR A 32 8.45 -2.21 1.54
CA TYR A 32 7.53 -1.87 2.63
C TYR A 32 7.20 -3.09 3.49
N HIS A 33 7.11 -4.27 2.88
CA HIS A 33 6.85 -5.50 3.61
C HIS A 33 7.98 -5.84 4.57
N GLU A 34 9.25 -5.77 4.15
CA GLU A 34 10.41 -5.95 5.05
C GLU A 34 10.32 -5.00 6.26
N ARG A 35 10.03 -3.72 6.01
CA ARG A 35 9.92 -2.73 7.09
C ARG A 35 8.71 -2.94 8.01
N LEU A 36 7.64 -3.61 7.57
CA LEU A 36 6.44 -3.81 8.38
C LEU A 36 6.42 -5.18 9.10
N PHE A 37 6.84 -6.23 8.40
CA PHE A 37 6.77 -7.63 8.86
C PHE A 37 8.10 -8.16 9.39
N SER A 38 9.23 -7.53 9.00
CA SER A 38 10.59 -7.97 9.36
C SER A 38 11.47 -6.79 9.76
N TYR A 39 10.95 -5.85 10.56
CA TYR A 39 11.66 -4.64 10.92
C TYR A 39 12.93 -4.95 11.72
N ARG A 40 14.10 -4.87 11.06
CA ARG A 40 15.40 -5.19 11.64
C ARG A 40 15.95 -4.03 12.46
N LEU A 41 16.20 -4.25 13.74
CA LEU A 41 16.86 -3.30 14.64
C LEU A 41 18.37 -3.24 14.41
N SER A 42 19.04 -2.25 14.97
CA SER A 42 20.50 -2.08 14.86
C SER A 42 21.32 -3.21 15.53
N ASN A 43 20.69 -4.02 16.37
CA ASN A 43 21.27 -5.21 17.00
C ASN A 43 20.78 -6.52 16.37
N ASP A 44 20.31 -6.46 15.11
CA ASP A 44 19.81 -7.58 14.31
C ASP A 44 18.55 -8.30 14.84
N VAL A 45 17.94 -7.80 15.91
CA VAL A 45 16.62 -8.27 16.34
C VAL A 45 15.57 -7.88 15.30
N ILE A 46 14.77 -8.86 14.88
CA ILE A 46 13.69 -8.67 13.89
C ILE A 46 12.36 -8.55 14.62
N VAL A 47 11.58 -7.52 14.28
CA VAL A 47 10.25 -7.28 14.83
C VAL A 47 9.19 -7.34 13.74
N ASN A 48 8.24 -8.28 13.86
CA ASN A 48 7.03 -8.29 13.06
C ASN A 48 6.00 -7.33 13.65
N GLN A 49 5.96 -6.10 13.16
CA GLN A 49 5.08 -5.06 13.69
C GLN A 49 3.61 -5.35 13.39
N VAL A 50 3.31 -5.92 12.21
CA VAL A 50 1.94 -6.25 11.80
C VAL A 50 1.33 -7.34 12.67
N GLU A 51 2.08 -8.40 12.95
CA GLU A 51 1.65 -9.47 13.86
C GLU A 51 1.37 -8.90 15.26
N LYS A 52 2.26 -8.06 15.80
CA LYS A 52 2.07 -7.41 17.10
C LYS A 52 0.88 -6.47 17.14
N ILE A 53 0.56 -5.81 16.03
CA ILE A 53 -0.65 -5.02 15.87
C ILE A 53 -1.89 -5.91 15.94
N ILE A 54 -1.92 -7.03 15.20
CA ILE A 54 -3.04 -7.98 15.21
C ILE A 54 -3.26 -8.52 16.62
N GLU A 55 -2.22 -9.02 17.28
CA GLU A 55 -2.27 -9.51 18.67
C GLU A 55 -2.86 -8.44 19.62
N LYS A 56 -2.36 -7.21 19.51
CA LYS A 56 -2.80 -6.10 20.36
C LYS A 56 -4.26 -5.73 20.11
N LEU A 57 -4.70 -5.69 18.86
CA LEU A 57 -6.08 -5.37 18.49
C LEU A 57 -7.05 -6.48 18.89
N ARG A 58 -6.65 -7.76 18.79
CA ARG A 58 -7.44 -8.89 19.33
C ARG A 58 -7.64 -8.76 20.84
N LYS A 59 -6.58 -8.42 21.58
CA LYS A 59 -6.65 -8.28 23.05
C LYS A 59 -7.40 -7.03 23.50
N ALA A 60 -7.23 -5.91 22.80
CA ALA A 60 -7.83 -4.63 23.15
C ALA A 60 -8.18 -3.83 21.89
N PRO A 61 -9.37 -4.05 21.28
CA PRO A 61 -9.77 -3.42 20.02
C PRO A 61 -9.78 -1.88 20.06
N TYR A 62 -10.05 -1.30 21.24
CA TYR A 62 -10.07 0.15 21.49
C TYR A 62 -8.68 0.77 21.71
N THR A 63 -7.61 -0.02 21.63
CA THR A 63 -6.24 0.45 21.86
C THR A 63 -5.89 1.61 20.95
N ARG A 64 -5.16 2.59 21.50
CA ARG A 64 -4.62 3.74 20.76
C ARG A 64 -3.16 3.50 20.34
N ARG A 65 -2.63 2.30 20.60
CA ARG A 65 -1.20 1.96 20.54
C ARG A 65 -0.88 0.87 19.51
N ALA A 66 -1.74 0.67 18.52
CA ALA A 66 -1.51 -0.24 17.41
C ALA A 66 -0.93 0.57 16.23
N GLN A 67 0.39 0.53 16.07
CA GLN A 67 1.08 1.25 15.00
C GLN A 67 2.34 0.54 14.56
N ALA A 68 2.74 0.77 13.32
CA ALA A 68 4.01 0.39 12.74
C ALA A 68 4.70 1.60 12.12
N ILE A 69 6.02 1.57 12.08
CA ILE A 69 6.85 2.55 11.39
C ILE A 69 7.82 1.86 10.43
N THR A 70 8.30 2.58 9.44
CA THR A 70 9.26 2.07 8.45
C THR A 70 10.64 2.71 8.58
N TRP A 71 10.71 3.93 9.11
CA TRP A 71 11.95 4.68 9.28
C TRP A 71 12.87 4.02 10.29
N GLN A 72 14.14 3.83 9.93
CA GLN A 72 15.23 3.31 10.75
C GLN A 72 16.29 4.39 10.88
N PRO A 73 16.39 5.13 12.01
CA PRO A 73 17.34 6.23 12.15
C PRO A 73 18.81 5.85 11.84
N TRP A 74 19.23 4.64 12.19
CA TRP A 74 20.60 4.16 11.96
C TRP A 74 20.92 3.81 10.49
N ARG A 75 19.91 3.77 9.62
CA ARG A 75 20.05 3.37 8.20
C ARG A 75 19.58 4.47 7.25
N ASP A 76 18.49 5.13 7.59
CA ASP A 76 17.75 5.98 6.66
C ASP A 76 18.16 7.46 6.68
N LEU A 77 19.01 7.87 7.62
CA LEU A 77 19.58 9.22 7.63
C LEU A 77 20.63 9.44 6.54
N GLU A 78 21.33 8.39 6.12
CA GLU A 78 22.45 8.45 5.18
C GLU A 78 22.10 7.94 3.77
N THR A 79 20.87 7.46 3.56
CA THR A 79 20.45 6.88 2.27
C THR A 79 19.81 7.93 1.35
N GLU A 80 20.09 7.83 0.05
CA GLU A 80 19.42 8.64 -0.98
C GLU A 80 17.96 8.24 -1.21
N HIS A 81 17.59 7.03 -0.79
CA HIS A 81 16.26 6.46 -1.02
C HIS A 81 15.61 5.96 0.27
N PRO A 82 15.29 6.84 1.24
CA PRO A 82 14.67 6.39 2.47
C PRO A 82 13.20 6.02 2.25
N PRO A 83 12.56 5.26 3.17
CA PRO A 83 11.16 4.90 3.06
C PRO A 83 10.26 6.12 2.93
N CYS A 84 9.30 6.11 2.02
CA CYS A 84 8.33 7.21 1.84
C CYS A 84 7.16 7.11 2.84
N LEU A 85 6.56 5.93 2.96
CA LEU A 85 5.71 5.58 4.11
C LEU A 85 6.50 5.80 5.39
N GLN A 86 5.93 6.45 6.39
CA GLN A 86 6.56 6.68 7.71
C GLN A 86 5.85 5.93 8.83
N ARG A 87 4.51 5.94 8.82
CA ARG A 87 3.69 5.40 9.90
C ARG A 87 2.38 4.84 9.39
N MET A 88 2.00 3.70 9.93
CA MET A 88 0.64 3.16 9.86
C MET A 88 0.08 3.05 11.27
N TRP A 89 -1.09 3.65 11.52
CA TRP A 89 -1.80 3.56 12.80
C TRP A 89 -3.17 2.95 12.59
N PHE A 90 -3.51 1.99 13.45
CA PHE A 90 -4.70 1.17 13.33
C PHE A 90 -5.60 1.32 14.55
N ARG A 91 -6.91 1.26 14.33
CA ARG A 91 -7.91 1.26 15.40
C ARG A 91 -9.17 0.54 14.99
N VAL A 92 -9.80 -0.19 15.91
CA VAL A 92 -11.14 -0.73 15.67
C VAL A 92 -12.19 0.28 16.16
N ILE A 93 -13.12 0.64 15.29
CA ILE A 93 -14.28 1.49 15.57
C ILE A 93 -15.50 0.83 14.91
N ASP A 94 -16.58 0.63 15.67
CA ASP A 94 -17.82 0.00 15.20
C ASP A 94 -17.60 -1.33 14.44
N ASN A 95 -16.76 -2.19 15.02
CA ASN A 95 -16.34 -3.46 14.42
C ASN A 95 -15.72 -3.33 13.02
N LYS A 96 -15.07 -2.20 12.75
CA LYS A 96 -14.37 -1.90 11.50
C LYS A 96 -12.93 -1.46 11.77
N LEU A 97 -11.98 -2.00 11.01
CA LEU A 97 -10.57 -1.61 11.11
C LEU A 97 -10.33 -0.29 10.38
N VAL A 98 -10.04 0.77 11.11
CA VAL A 98 -9.61 2.07 10.59
C VAL A 98 -8.09 2.08 10.43
N LEU A 99 -7.60 2.60 9.31
CA LEU A 99 -6.17 2.77 9.02
C LEU A 99 -5.85 4.24 8.73
N HIS A 100 -4.84 4.77 9.41
CA HIS A 100 -4.19 6.04 9.10
C HIS A 100 -2.78 5.79 8.58
N VAL A 101 -2.48 6.31 7.39
CA VAL A 101 -1.18 6.27 6.73
C VAL A 101 -0.58 7.67 6.72
N HIS A 102 0.70 7.76 7.09
CA HIS A 102 1.50 8.98 6.96
C HIS A 102 2.68 8.75 6.03
N MET A 103 2.78 9.57 4.99
CA MET A 103 3.85 9.59 4.00
C MET A 103 4.65 10.88 4.14
N ARG A 104 5.99 10.83 4.22
CA ARG A 104 6.81 12.05 4.15
C ARG A 104 6.86 12.65 2.75
N SER A 105 6.65 11.82 1.73
CA SER A 105 6.78 12.16 0.31
C SER A 105 5.94 11.19 -0.51
N ASN A 106 5.09 11.69 -1.40
CA ASN A 106 4.31 10.86 -2.30
C ASN A 106 4.19 11.51 -3.68
N ASP A 107 4.69 10.81 -4.71
CA ASP A 107 4.46 11.17 -6.12
C ASP A 107 2.96 10.97 -6.43
N ALA A 108 2.25 12.08 -6.61
CA ALA A 108 0.81 12.13 -6.81
C ALA A 108 0.36 11.49 -8.13
N LEU A 109 1.21 11.51 -9.16
CA LEU A 109 0.85 11.03 -10.49
C LEU A 109 1.18 9.55 -10.67
N LYS A 110 2.38 9.12 -10.26
CA LYS A 110 2.89 7.78 -10.55
C LYS A 110 2.72 6.78 -9.44
N ALA A 111 2.73 7.22 -8.17
CA ALA A 111 2.84 6.31 -7.03
C ALA A 111 1.60 6.32 -6.13
N ALA A 112 0.98 7.48 -5.91
CA ALA A 112 -0.07 7.67 -4.92
C ALA A 112 -1.21 6.65 -5.05
N TYR A 113 -1.73 6.46 -6.26
CA TYR A 113 -2.78 5.47 -6.50
C TYR A 113 -2.35 4.04 -6.09
N MET A 114 -1.15 3.61 -6.51
CA MET A 114 -0.65 2.28 -6.18
C MET A 114 -0.40 2.12 -4.68
N ASN A 115 0.16 3.16 -4.03
CA ASN A 115 0.37 3.16 -2.58
C ASN A 115 -0.96 3.03 -1.83
N MET A 116 -1.96 3.86 -2.18
CA MET A 116 -3.27 3.81 -1.55
C MET A 116 -3.93 2.44 -1.74
N TYR A 117 -3.88 1.89 -2.96
CA TYR A 117 -4.44 0.57 -3.25
C TYR A 117 -3.77 -0.54 -2.43
N ALA A 118 -2.43 -0.60 -2.44
CA ALA A 118 -1.67 -1.58 -1.68
C ALA A 118 -1.92 -1.47 -0.16
N PHE A 119 -2.01 -0.25 0.37
CA PHE A 119 -2.26 -0.05 1.80
C PHE A 119 -3.71 -0.38 2.20
N THR A 120 -4.68 -0.17 1.31
CA THR A 120 -6.05 -0.65 1.55
C THR A 120 -6.17 -2.18 1.46
N GLU A 121 -5.39 -2.84 0.62
CA GLU A 121 -5.32 -4.31 0.62
C GLU A 121 -4.61 -4.84 1.88
N LEU A 122 -3.56 -4.17 2.37
CA LEU A 122 -2.97 -4.49 3.67
C LEU A 122 -3.96 -4.28 4.82
N GLN A 123 -4.75 -3.20 4.80
CA GLN A 123 -5.83 -2.97 5.76
C GLN A 123 -6.84 -4.12 5.74
N LYS A 124 -7.25 -4.57 4.55
CA LYS A 124 -8.17 -5.70 4.38
C LYS A 124 -7.57 -7.01 4.89
N TYR A 125 -6.29 -7.28 4.60
CA TYR A 125 -5.57 -8.43 5.14
C TYR A 125 -5.63 -8.45 6.67
N ILE A 126 -5.30 -7.33 7.34
CA ILE A 126 -5.34 -7.24 8.81
C ILE A 126 -6.78 -7.36 9.33
N ALA A 127 -7.76 -6.76 8.66
CA ALA A 127 -9.17 -6.85 9.05
C ALA A 127 -9.69 -8.30 8.99
N ASN A 128 -9.32 -9.04 7.94
CA ASN A 128 -9.62 -10.47 7.81
C ASN A 128 -8.98 -11.29 8.93
N GLN A 129 -7.71 -11.03 9.27
CA GLN A 129 -7.04 -11.69 10.40
C GLN A 129 -7.73 -11.40 11.75
N LEU A 130 -8.42 -10.28 11.87
CA LEU A 130 -9.18 -9.90 13.06
C LEU A 130 -10.64 -10.38 13.02
N GLY A 131 -11.13 -10.92 11.90
CA GLY A 131 -12.53 -11.31 11.72
C GLY A 131 -13.50 -10.12 11.70
N ILE A 132 -13.05 -8.94 11.24
CA ILE A 132 -13.84 -7.70 11.23
C ILE A 132 -13.87 -7.05 9.85
N SER A 133 -14.76 -6.08 9.66
CA SER A 133 -14.90 -5.37 8.38
C SER A 133 -13.83 -4.29 8.17
N VAL A 134 -13.60 -3.91 6.91
CA VAL A 134 -12.76 -2.74 6.59
C VAL A 134 -13.48 -1.45 6.97
N GLY A 135 -12.76 -0.57 7.66
CA GLY A 135 -13.20 0.76 8.07
C GLY A 135 -12.59 1.87 7.23
N ARG A 136 -12.59 3.08 7.78
CA ARG A 136 -12.07 4.27 7.08
C ARG A 136 -10.56 4.15 6.83
N TYR A 137 -10.16 4.55 5.63
CA TYR A 137 -8.76 4.76 5.25
C TYR A 137 -8.46 6.26 5.23
N ILE A 138 -7.37 6.67 5.87
CA ILE A 138 -6.92 8.06 5.93
C ILE A 138 -5.47 8.09 5.42
N HIS A 139 -5.20 8.92 4.42
CA HIS A 139 -3.87 9.07 3.84
C HIS A 139 -3.41 10.51 4.00
N VAL A 140 -2.30 10.70 4.73
CA VAL A 140 -1.66 11.99 4.94
C VAL A 140 -0.31 11.97 4.25
N ALA A 141 -0.06 12.95 3.39
CA ALA A 141 1.23 13.12 2.73
C ALA A 141 1.77 14.52 3.04
N ASP A 142 2.98 14.59 3.60
CA ASP A 142 3.62 15.84 3.97
C ASP A 142 4.08 16.61 2.70
N SER A 143 4.65 15.88 1.73
CA SER A 143 4.95 16.38 0.39
C SER A 143 4.21 15.58 -0.68
N TYR A 144 3.07 16.11 -1.13
CA TYR A 144 2.26 15.54 -2.21
C TYR A 144 2.53 16.29 -3.51
N HIS A 145 3.26 15.67 -4.44
CA HIS A 145 3.90 16.40 -5.54
C HIS A 145 3.86 15.67 -6.88
N VAL A 146 4.04 16.43 -7.95
CA VAL A 146 4.27 15.93 -9.31
C VAL A 146 5.64 16.43 -9.76
N TYR A 147 6.47 15.54 -10.29
CA TYR A 147 7.78 15.94 -10.81
C TYR A 147 7.63 16.71 -12.13
N GLU A 148 8.45 17.74 -12.31
CA GLU A 148 8.42 18.60 -13.52
C GLU A 148 8.61 17.79 -14.82
N ARG A 149 9.50 16.79 -14.81
CA ARG A 149 9.71 15.87 -15.95
C ARG A 149 8.41 15.18 -16.41
N ASP A 150 7.42 15.08 -15.53
CA ASP A 150 6.14 14.41 -15.76
C ASP A 150 4.99 15.39 -16.08
N TRP A 151 5.27 16.69 -16.18
CA TRP A 151 4.27 17.74 -16.39
C TRP A 151 3.44 17.56 -17.67
N LYS A 152 4.07 17.10 -18.75
CA LYS A 152 3.37 16.80 -20.01
C LYS A 152 2.32 15.70 -19.83
N TRP A 153 2.66 14.65 -19.07
CA TRP A 153 1.71 13.58 -18.76
C TRP A 153 0.60 14.11 -17.86
N PHE A 154 0.96 14.82 -16.79
CA PHE A 154 0.00 15.43 -15.88
C PHE A 154 -1.04 16.30 -16.59
N ASN A 155 -0.61 17.24 -17.44
CA ASN A 155 -1.53 18.09 -18.21
C ASN A 155 -2.45 17.28 -19.13
N THR A 156 -1.90 16.26 -19.79
CA THR A 156 -2.72 15.37 -20.63
C THR A 156 -3.79 14.66 -19.80
N SER A 157 -3.44 14.16 -18.61
CA SER A 157 -4.38 13.51 -17.70
C SER A 157 -5.45 14.47 -17.17
N VAL A 158 -5.08 15.71 -16.83
CA VAL A 158 -6.03 16.75 -16.38
C VAL A 158 -7.03 17.09 -17.49
N GLU A 159 -6.56 17.30 -18.72
CA GLU A 159 -7.43 17.64 -19.84
C GLU A 159 -8.38 16.48 -20.18
N GLN A 160 -7.93 15.23 -20.10
CA GLN A 160 -8.79 14.05 -20.25
C GLN A 160 -9.88 13.96 -19.19
N ILE A 161 -9.55 14.28 -17.93
CA ILE A 161 -10.53 14.27 -16.83
C ILE A 161 -11.57 15.37 -17.06
N LYS A 162 -11.15 16.57 -17.48
CA LYS A 162 -12.07 17.69 -17.74
C LYS A 162 -12.98 17.43 -18.93
N SER A 163 -12.44 16.88 -20.02
CA SER A 163 -13.22 16.62 -21.23
C SER A 163 -14.12 15.39 -21.10
N GLY A 164 -13.77 14.45 -20.20
CA GLY A 164 -14.40 13.13 -20.16
C GLY A 164 -14.02 12.24 -21.35
N GLU A 165 -13.17 12.74 -22.26
CA GLU A 165 -12.76 12.05 -23.48
C GLU A 165 -11.30 11.64 -23.37
N SER A 166 -11.04 10.33 -23.42
CA SER A 166 -9.67 9.81 -23.45
C SER A 166 -9.28 9.31 -24.83
N ARG A 167 -8.14 9.83 -25.32
CA ARG A 167 -7.50 9.39 -26.57
C ARG A 167 -6.89 8.00 -26.49
N LYS A 168 -6.72 7.45 -25.27
CA LYS A 168 -6.31 6.05 -25.02
C LYS A 168 -7.28 5.46 -23.99
N ARG A 169 -8.24 4.69 -24.52
CA ARG A 169 -9.31 3.93 -23.83
C ARG A 169 -9.08 3.73 -22.32
N TRP A 170 -9.85 4.41 -21.49
CA TRP A 170 -10.09 3.93 -20.12
C TRP A 170 -11.18 2.88 -20.20
N ARG A 171 -10.97 1.76 -19.50
CA ARG A 171 -12.07 0.90 -19.11
C ARG A 171 -12.74 1.57 -17.92
N THR A 172 -14.05 1.78 -18.00
CA THR A 172 -14.89 2.18 -16.87
C THR A 172 -14.72 1.20 -15.71
N THR A 173 -15.08 1.63 -14.49
CA THR A 173 -15.13 0.75 -13.31
C THR A 173 -15.93 -0.53 -13.60
N GLN A 174 -17.03 -0.39 -14.35
CA GLN A 174 -17.86 -1.52 -14.75
C GLN A 174 -17.13 -2.46 -15.71
N GLU A 175 -16.46 -1.93 -16.73
CA GLU A 175 -15.64 -2.74 -17.65
C GLU A 175 -14.47 -3.44 -16.94
N TYR A 176 -13.92 -2.83 -15.89
CA TYR A 176 -12.93 -3.50 -15.02
C TYR A 176 -13.56 -4.62 -14.19
N ILE A 177 -14.71 -4.37 -13.55
CA ILE A 177 -15.47 -5.39 -12.81
C ILE A 177 -15.82 -6.57 -13.72
N ASP A 178 -16.29 -6.30 -14.93
CA ASP A 178 -16.67 -7.32 -15.89
C ASP A 178 -15.45 -8.11 -16.36
N MET A 179 -14.31 -7.45 -16.55
CA MET A 179 -13.04 -8.11 -16.86
C MET A 179 -12.57 -9.02 -15.72
N ILE A 180 -12.68 -8.59 -14.46
CA ILE A 180 -12.33 -9.39 -13.27
C ILE A 180 -13.20 -10.64 -13.18
N LYS A 181 -14.50 -10.52 -13.48
CA LYS A 181 -15.47 -11.62 -13.39
C LYS A 181 -15.25 -12.72 -14.45
N LYS A 182 -14.48 -12.45 -15.51
CA LYS A 182 -14.22 -13.43 -16.57
C LYS A 182 -13.41 -14.64 -16.04
N PRO A 183 -13.84 -15.89 -16.33
CA PRO A 183 -13.19 -17.10 -15.81
C PRO A 183 -11.69 -17.21 -16.12
N GLU A 184 -11.25 -16.72 -17.27
CA GLU A 184 -9.85 -16.70 -17.70
C GLU A 184 -8.98 -15.72 -16.88
N ASN A 185 -9.59 -14.66 -16.34
CA ASN A 185 -8.91 -13.66 -15.52
C ASN A 185 -9.01 -13.99 -14.03
N LYS A 186 -9.88 -14.92 -13.63
CA LYS A 186 -9.96 -15.38 -12.24
C LYS A 186 -8.58 -15.78 -11.72
N LYS A 187 -7.75 -16.49 -12.48
CA LYS A 187 -6.37 -16.82 -12.05
C LYS A 187 -5.44 -15.61 -11.85
N ILE A 188 -5.71 -14.49 -12.51
CA ILE A 188 -4.94 -13.24 -12.39
C ILE A 188 -5.38 -12.47 -11.12
N PHE A 189 -6.64 -12.59 -10.72
CA PHE A 189 -7.21 -11.94 -9.54
C PHE A 189 -7.32 -12.84 -8.29
N ILE A 190 -7.06 -14.15 -8.42
CA ILE A 190 -6.97 -15.16 -7.33
C ILE A 190 -5.53 -15.29 -6.80
N PHE A 191 -4.67 -14.28 -6.99
CA PHE A 191 -3.46 -14.17 -6.16
C PHE A 191 -3.74 -13.56 -4.77
N GLY A 192 -5.00 -13.27 -4.46
CA GLY A 192 -5.45 -13.24 -3.07
C GLY A 192 -5.71 -14.67 -2.62
N HIS A 193 -4.84 -15.22 -1.76
CA HIS A 193 -5.04 -16.51 -1.11
C HIS A 193 -6.52 -16.71 -0.72
N ASP A 194 -7.15 -17.71 -1.33
CA ASP A 194 -8.45 -18.22 -0.94
C ASP A 194 -8.42 -18.50 0.57
N SER A 195 -9.06 -17.63 1.35
CA SER A 195 -9.48 -17.96 2.71
C SER A 195 -10.99 -18.17 2.64
N LEU A 196 -11.34 -19.46 2.55
CA LEU A 196 -12.64 -20.02 2.95
C LEU A 196 -12.99 -19.61 4.39
#